data_AF-A0A652ZW23-F1
#
_entry.id   AF-A0A652ZW23-F1
#
_cell.length_a   1.000
_cell.length_b   1.000
_cell.length_c   1.000
_cell.angle_alpha   90.00
_cell.angle_beta   90.00
_cell.angle_gamma   90.00
#
_symmetry.space_group_name_H-M   'P 1'
#
loop_
_entity.id
_entity.type
_entity.pdbx_description
1 polymer ?
#
loop_
_entity_poly.entity_id
_entity_poly.type
_entity_poly.pdbx_seq_one_letter_code
_entity_poly.pdbx_strand_id
1 'polypeptide(L)'
;MFKYYNNESYFLDVLKNKRLYFASFRQFNDPYEIFGFLKNTDDGKSYVDKKFKDKIKCCCFSLTNRNYLLWSHYGKSHRGFCIEFDFEECIQNSIKITCI
;
A
#
# COMPACT_ATOMS: atom_id res chain seq x y z
N MET A 1 -7.36 9.23 -3.77
CA MET A 1 -6.22 8.31 -4.06
C MET A 1 -6.75 6.94 -4.47
N PHE A 2 -6.12 6.24 -5.41
CA PHE A 2 -6.65 5.01 -6.02
C PHE A 2 -5.85 3.76 -5.65
N LYS A 3 -6.52 2.63 -5.41
CA LYS A 3 -5.88 1.32 -5.21
C LYS A 3 -6.52 0.26 -6.09
N TYR A 4 -5.68 -0.57 -6.69
CA TYR A 4 -6.08 -1.64 -7.61
C TYR A 4 -6.09 -2.98 -6.90
N TYR A 5 -7.07 -3.81 -7.25
CA TYR A 5 -7.28 -5.13 -6.67
C TYR A 5 -7.40 -6.18 -7.76
N ASN A 6 -6.56 -7.21 -7.66
CA ASN A 6 -6.60 -8.37 -8.54
C ASN A 6 -7.43 -9.54 -7.97
N ASN A 7 -7.71 -9.50 -6.67
CA ASN A 7 -8.37 -10.56 -5.92
C ASN A 7 -9.69 -10.03 -5.35
N GLU A 8 -10.77 -10.71 -5.71
CA GLU A 8 -12.14 -10.32 -5.35
C GLU A 8 -12.40 -10.44 -3.85
N SER A 9 -11.89 -11.49 -3.18
CA SER A 9 -12.07 -11.67 -1.74
C SER A 9 -11.47 -10.52 -0.94
N TYR A 10 -10.26 -10.05 -1.30
CA TYR A 10 -9.65 -8.88 -0.66
C TYR A 10 -10.41 -7.59 -0.96
N PHE A 11 -10.90 -7.43 -2.19
CA PHE A 11 -11.73 -6.29 -2.55
C PHE A 11 -13.03 -6.23 -1.72
N LEU A 12 -13.75 -7.35 -1.64
CA LEU A 12 -14.97 -7.47 -0.85
C LEU A 12 -14.72 -7.25 0.64
N ASP A 13 -13.57 -7.72 1.14
CA ASP A 13 -13.16 -7.52 2.51
C ASP A 13 -12.94 -6.05 2.85
N VAL A 14 -12.27 -5.30 1.97
CA VAL A 14 -12.06 -3.84 2.14
C VAL A 14 -13.40 -3.12 2.22
N LEU A 15 -14.36 -3.48 1.37
CA LEU A 15 -15.69 -2.85 1.36
C LEU A 15 -16.51 -3.22 2.61
N LYS A 16 -16.55 -4.50 2.99
CA LYS A 16 -17.35 -4.99 4.11
C LYS A 16 -16.80 -4.54 5.46
N ASN A 17 -15.49 -4.67 5.64
CA ASN A 17 -14.83 -4.47 6.93
C ASN A 17 -14.15 -3.11 7.05
N LYS A 18 -14.20 -2.27 6.00
CA LYS A 18 -13.61 -0.93 5.95
C LYS A 18 -12.15 -0.89 6.41
N ARG A 19 -11.38 -1.91 6.00
CA ARG A 19 -10.00 -2.12 6.43
C ARG A 19 -9.04 -2.17 5.25
N LEU A 20 -7.78 -1.82 5.48
CA LEU A 20 -6.74 -1.84 4.46
C LEU A 20 -5.59 -2.75 4.88
N TYR A 21 -5.11 -3.51 3.90
CA TYR A 21 -3.91 -4.32 4.07
C TYR A 21 -2.66 -3.45 3.99
N PHE A 22 -1.75 -3.61 4.96
CA PHE A 22 -0.44 -2.98 4.90
C PHE A 22 0.63 -4.06 4.80
N ALA A 23 1.36 -4.06 3.70
CA ALA A 23 2.41 -5.02 3.43
C ALA A 23 3.62 -4.75 4.32
N SER A 24 4.20 -5.81 4.88
CA SER A 24 5.54 -5.77 5.44
C SER A 24 6.56 -5.71 4.30
N PHE A 25 7.73 -5.12 4.54
CA PHE A 25 8.83 -5.12 3.57
C PHE A 25 9.25 -6.50 3.05
N ARG A 26 8.94 -7.56 3.80
CA ARG A 26 9.22 -8.95 3.38
C ARG A 26 8.37 -9.39 2.18
N GLN A 27 7.31 -8.66 1.87
CA GLN A 27 6.32 -8.98 0.84
C GLN A 27 6.42 -8.04 -0.36
N PHE A 28 7.40 -7.15 -0.38
CA PHE A 28 7.58 -6.22 -1.48
C PHE A 28 8.16 -6.96 -2.68
N ASN A 29 7.70 -6.57 -3.87
CA ASN A 29 8.14 -7.18 -5.12
C ASN A 29 9.55 -6.72 -5.52
N ASP A 30 10.02 -5.60 -4.94
CA ASP A 30 11.32 -5.02 -5.21
C ASP A 30 12.14 -4.92 -3.90
N PRO A 31 13.31 -5.57 -3.80
CA PRO A 31 14.17 -5.49 -2.61
C PRO A 31 14.75 -4.09 -2.36
N TYR A 32 14.73 -3.20 -3.37
CA TYR A 32 15.24 -1.84 -3.29
C TYR A 32 14.19 -0.79 -2.89
N GLU A 33 12.89 -1.12 -2.82
CA GLU A 33 11.85 -0.20 -2.33
C GLU A 33 12.10 0.28 -0.89
N ILE A 34 12.92 -0.46 -0.15
CA ILE A 34 13.29 -0.17 1.24
C ILE A 34 14.30 1.00 1.34
N PHE A 35 15.07 1.28 0.28
CA PHE A 35 16.11 2.32 0.33
C PHE A 35 15.54 3.72 0.53
N GLY A 36 14.31 3.99 0.08
CA GLY A 36 13.62 5.26 0.31
C GLY A 36 13.29 5.54 1.79
N PHE A 37 13.30 4.51 2.65
CA PHE A 37 13.03 4.63 4.10
C PHE A 37 14.31 4.66 4.94
N LEU A 38 15.48 4.65 4.31
CA LEU A 38 16.76 4.77 4.99
C LEU A 38 16.98 6.21 5.45
N LYS A 39 17.27 6.39 6.73
CA LYS A 39 17.80 7.68 7.21
C LYS A 39 19.23 7.81 6.71
N ASN A 40 19.53 8.93 6.05
CA ASN A 40 20.91 9.36 5.87
C ASN A 40 21.48 9.66 7.25
N THR A 41 22.43 8.86 7.70
CA THR A 41 23.34 9.23 8.77
C THR A 41 24.58 9.86 8.12
N ASP A 42 25.17 10.86 8.76
CA ASP A 42 26.28 11.67 8.24
C ASP A 42 27.55 10.85 7.91
N ASP A 43 27.57 9.57 8.28
CA ASP A 43 28.63 8.58 8.05
C ASP A 43 28.51 7.84 6.71
N GLY A 44 27.57 8.23 5.84
CA GLY A 44 27.40 7.68 4.48
C GLY A 44 26.89 6.24 4.45
N LYS A 45 26.47 5.69 5.60
CA LYS A 45 25.99 4.32 5.72
C LYS A 45 24.50 4.30 6.05
N SER A 46 23.70 4.19 5.00
CA SER A 46 22.26 4.00 5.13
C SER A 46 21.94 2.59 5.66
N TYR A 47 21.56 2.46 6.92
CA TYR A 47 21.04 1.20 7.49
C TYR A 47 19.58 1.35 7.93
N VAL A 48 18.73 0.40 7.54
CA VAL A 48 17.42 0.25 8.21
C VAL A 48 17.70 -0.44 9.53
N ASP A 49 17.43 0.23 10.65
CA ASP A 49 17.43 -0.44 11.95
C ASP A 49 16.53 -1.69 11.85
N LYS A 50 17.11 -2.88 12.08
CA LYS A 50 16.38 -4.16 12.00
C LYS A 50 15.10 -4.13 12.84
N LYS A 51 15.11 -3.45 14.00
CA LYS A 51 13.91 -3.31 14.85
C LYS A 51 12.84 -2.40 14.25
N PHE A 52 13.24 -1.45 13.42
CA PHE A 52 12.35 -0.54 12.70
C PHE A 52 11.78 -1.21 11.45
N LYS A 53 12.59 -2.04 10.77
CA LYS A 53 12.21 -2.81 9.58
C LYS A 53 10.96 -3.67 9.83
N ASP A 54 10.91 -4.42 10.92
CA ASP A 54 9.77 -5.31 11.17
C ASP A 54 8.51 -4.56 11.66
N LYS A 55 8.62 -3.28 12.03
CA LYS A 55 7.50 -2.47 12.54
C LYS A 55 6.80 -1.64 11.47
N ILE A 56 7.51 -1.25 10.41
CA ILE A 56 6.87 -0.51 9.32
C ILE A 56 6.14 -1.48 8.41
N LYS A 57 4.90 -1.09 8.10
CA LYS A 57 4.13 -1.65 7.01
C LYS A 57 3.71 -0.51 6.09
N CYS A 58 3.54 -0.77 4.80
CA CYS A 58 3.09 0.25 3.84
C CYS A 58 1.85 -0.20 3.07
N CYS A 59 1.11 0.77 2.55
CA CYS A 59 0.06 0.53 1.58
C CYS A 59 0.22 1.53 0.44
N CYS A 60 0.38 1.02 -0.78
CA CYS A 60 0.61 1.86 -1.97
C CYS A 60 -0.71 2.25 -2.66
N PHE A 61 -0.74 3.48 -3.16
CA PHE A 61 -1.84 4.10 -3.90
C PHE A 61 -1.31 4.81 -5.15
N SER A 62 -2.20 5.12 -6.07
CA SER A 62 -1.95 5.99 -7.21
C SER A 62 -2.76 7.28 -7.10
N LEU A 63 -2.24 8.37 -7.66
CA LEU A 63 -3.01 9.61 -7.79
C LEU A 63 -4.07 9.55 -8.90
N THR A 64 -4.00 8.54 -9.78
CA THR A 64 -4.91 8.38 -10.91
C THR A 64 -5.35 6.93 -11.08
N ASN A 65 -6.60 6.73 -11.52
CA ASN A 65 -7.12 5.43 -11.93
C ASN A 65 -6.75 5.05 -13.38
N ARG A 66 -6.06 5.93 -14.12
CA ARG A 66 -5.74 5.73 -15.55
C ARG A 66 -4.33 5.17 -15.79
N ASN A 67 -3.68 4.65 -14.77
CA ASN A 67 -2.34 4.09 -14.94
C ASN A 67 -2.43 2.67 -15.53
N TYR A 68 -2.20 2.56 -16.84
CA TYR A 68 -2.26 1.28 -17.57
C TYR A 68 -1.32 0.21 -17.00
N LEU A 69 -0.13 0.62 -16.55
CA LEU A 69 0.84 -0.31 -15.96
C LEU A 69 0.30 -0.88 -14.65
N LEU A 70 -0.27 -0.04 -13.77
CA LEU A 70 -0.87 -0.51 -12.51
C LEU A 70 -2.10 -1.38 -12.75
N TRP A 71 -2.93 -1.07 -13.74
CA TRP A 71 -4.01 -1.97 -14.16
C TRP A 71 -3.51 -3.32 -14.66
N SER A 72 -2.41 -3.34 -15.41
CA SER A 72 -1.80 -4.55 -15.93
C SER A 72 -1.30 -5.46 -14.81
N HIS A 73 -0.56 -4.90 -13.85
CA HIS A 73 0.06 -5.67 -12.77
C HIS A 73 -0.86 -5.93 -11.57
N TYR A 74 -1.64 -4.94 -11.14
CA TYR A 74 -2.42 -4.99 -9.89
C TYR A 74 -3.94 -5.03 -10.13
N GLY A 75 -4.41 -4.70 -11.33
CA GLY A 75 -5.81 -4.72 -11.72
C GLY A 75 -6.23 -5.97 -12.52
N LYS A 76 -5.60 -7.12 -12.27
CA LYS A 76 -5.89 -8.41 -12.96
C LYS A 76 -5.87 -8.29 -14.49
N SER A 77 -4.89 -7.57 -15.04
CA SER A 77 -4.82 -7.24 -16.47
C SER A 77 -6.10 -6.57 -16.97
N HIS A 78 -6.47 -5.43 -16.35
CA HIS A 78 -7.67 -4.63 -16.67
C HIS A 78 -9.04 -5.31 -16.38
N ARG A 79 -9.07 -6.43 -15.66
CA ARG A 79 -10.30 -7.17 -15.30
C ARG A 79 -10.62 -7.14 -13.81
N GLY A 80 -9.79 -6.46 -13.03
CA GLY A 80 -9.93 -6.34 -11.59
C GLY A 80 -10.74 -5.11 -11.20
N PHE A 81 -10.50 -4.65 -9.98
CA PHE A 81 -11.23 -3.53 -9.40
C PHE A 81 -10.28 -2.38 -9.06
N CYS A 82 -10.81 -1.16 -9.05
CA CYS A 82 -10.11 0.03 -8.58
C CYS A 82 -11.02 0.78 -7.62
N ILE A 83 -10.53 1.06 -6.42
CA ILE A 83 -11.25 1.86 -5.42
C ILE A 83 -10.58 3.21 -5.29
N GLU A 84 -11.38 4.26 -5.29
CA GLU A 84 -10.98 5.59 -4.87
C GLU A 84 -11.19 5.76 -3.36
N PHE A 85 -10.15 6.22 -2.69
CA PHE A 85 -10.13 6.57 -1.29
C PHE A 85 -9.99 8.07 -1.15
N ASP A 86 -11.00 8.68 -0.53
CA ASP A 86 -10.93 10.02 0.03
C ASP A 86 -10.44 9.90 1.48
N PHE A 87 -9.18 10.27 1.71
CA PHE A 87 -8.59 10.16 3.04
C PHE A 87 -9.01 11.29 3.98
N GLU A 88 -9.45 12.43 3.47
CA GLU A 88 -9.98 13.51 4.30
C GLU A 88 -11.30 13.06 4.92
N GLU A 89 -12.17 12.45 4.10
CA GLU A 89 -13.43 11.87 4.56
C GLU A 89 -13.21 10.64 5.46
N CYS A 90 -12.24 9.77 5.13
CA CYS A 90 -11.97 8.56 5.92
C CYS A 90 -11.56 8.87 7.37
N ILE A 91 -10.76 9.92 7.57
CA ILE A 91 -10.30 10.33 8.91
C ILE A 91 -11.45 10.95 9.72
N GLN A 92 -12.33 11.71 9.07
CA GLN A 92 -13.46 12.38 9.73
C GLN A 92 -14.59 11.42 10.12
N ASN A 93 -14.91 10.44 9.26
CA ASN A 93 -16.03 9.51 9.48
C ASN A 93 -15.69 8.30 10.35
N SER A 94 -14.58 8.33 11.10
CA SER A 94 -14.13 7.21 11.95
C SER A 94 -14.05 5.89 11.20
N ILE A 95 -13.64 5.90 9.92
CA ILE A 95 -13.34 4.66 9.21
C ILE A 95 -12.14 4.04 9.90
N LYS A 96 -12.39 2.98 10.66
CA LYS A 96 -11.37 2.26 11.43
C LYS A 96 -10.55 1.42 10.45
N ILE A 97 -9.59 2.07 9.80
CA ILE A 97 -8.62 1.40 8.91
C ILE A 97 -7.79 0.46 9.79
N THR A 98 -8.23 -0.79 9.84
CA THR A 98 -7.59 -1.81 10.67
C THR A 98 -6.51 -2.48 9.83
N CYS A 99 -5.25 -2.34 10.26
CA CYS A 99 -4.12 -2.95 9.58
C CYS A 99 -4.17 -4.46 9.74
N ILE A 100 -4.21 -5.18 8.61
CA ILE A 100 -4.02 -6.63 8.55
C ILE A 100 -2.54 -6.90 8.24
#